data_AF-A0A933ANJ4-F1
#
_entry.id   AF-A0A933ANJ4-F1
#
_cell.length_a   1.000
_cell.length_b   1.000
_cell.length_c   1.000
_cell.angle_alpha   90.00
_cell.angle_beta   90.00
_cell.angle_gamma   90.00
#
_symmetry.space_group_name_H-M   'P 1'
#
loop_
_entity.id
_entity.type
_entity.pdbx_description
1 polymer ?
#
loop_
_entity_poly.entity_id
_entity_poly.type
_entity_poly.pdbx_seq_one_letter_code
_entity_poly.pdbx_strand_id
1 'polypeptide(L)'
;MTKDYYKVLQVAPDAEAEVIQAVYRRLARKYHPDTGGDKASAEKMKLVNEAYAVLSDPASRAKYDRERGPSGERSVARASKTLVWQDDLHTKASGWPPPSKDEDCELDRRGGFLTIGVTRPNWMSVHDAPPKLSSFEAKVRAQIPRTNGPEAECGLVFCKNNAGHLKFSLRRNGYYSLSVHSGARERRLLEFQFSDLFNADNEPNVLMVKVVGSRIKIGVNGHLLASVEVGSVREGRVGLFVASSAADQFANAKFRDFTIYAIEGHK
;
A
#
# COMPACT_ATOMS: atom_id res chain seq x y z
N MET A 1 20.00 -5.43 -23.05
CA MET A 1 19.22 -5.23 -21.80
C MET A 1 17.76 -5.01 -22.19
N THR A 2 16.87 -5.89 -21.77
CA THR A 2 15.43 -5.80 -22.03
C THR A 2 14.84 -4.65 -21.19
N LYS A 3 14.07 -3.75 -21.79
CA LYS A 3 13.37 -2.68 -21.05
C LYS A 3 12.45 -3.30 -20.01
N ASP A 4 12.41 -2.75 -18.80
CA ASP A 4 11.52 -3.20 -17.73
C ASP A 4 10.18 -2.46 -17.83
N TYR A 5 9.22 -3.03 -18.55
CA TYR A 5 7.92 -2.42 -18.81
C TYR A 5 7.08 -2.22 -17.55
N TYR A 6 7.28 -3.07 -16.54
CA TYR A 6 6.60 -2.90 -15.24
C TYR A 6 7.14 -1.67 -14.52
N LYS A 7 8.45 -1.42 -14.58
CA LYS A 7 9.04 -0.16 -14.07
C LYS A 7 8.61 1.05 -14.88
N VAL A 8 8.49 0.93 -16.21
CA VAL A 8 8.00 2.02 -17.06
C VAL A 8 6.57 2.41 -16.67
N LEU A 9 5.69 1.43 -16.46
CA LEU A 9 4.34 1.67 -15.97
C LEU A 9 4.28 1.87 -14.44
N GLN A 10 5.38 1.79 -13.70
CA GLN A 10 5.37 1.91 -12.22
C GLN A 10 4.37 0.97 -11.52
N VAL A 11 4.19 -0.23 -12.08
CA VAL A 11 3.32 -1.27 -11.53
C VAL A 11 4.15 -2.47 -11.12
N ALA A 12 3.63 -3.29 -10.22
CA ALA A 12 4.26 -4.55 -9.88
C ALA A 12 4.14 -5.58 -11.02
N PRO A 13 5.08 -6.53 -11.18
CA PRO A 13 4.97 -7.63 -12.13
C PRO A 13 3.71 -8.49 -11.99
N ASP A 14 3.07 -8.49 -10.82
CA ASP A 14 1.82 -9.18 -10.53
C ASP A 14 0.60 -8.26 -10.50
N ALA A 15 0.71 -7.03 -11.03
CA ALA A 15 -0.42 -6.11 -11.14
C ALA A 15 -1.54 -6.68 -12.02
N GLU A 16 -2.78 -6.44 -11.59
CA GLU A 16 -4.01 -6.82 -12.30
C GLU A 16 -4.18 -5.99 -13.60
N ALA A 17 -4.95 -6.50 -14.55
CA ALA A 17 -5.10 -5.85 -15.87
C ALA A 17 -5.77 -4.47 -15.74
N GLU A 18 -6.74 -4.36 -14.85
CA GLU A 18 -7.46 -3.12 -14.53
C GLU A 18 -6.50 -2.06 -13.97
N VAL A 19 -5.53 -2.50 -13.14
CA VAL A 19 -4.47 -1.63 -12.60
C VAL A 19 -3.59 -1.14 -13.75
N ILE A 20 -3.06 -2.05 -14.57
CA ILE A 20 -2.22 -1.70 -15.72
C ILE A 20 -2.91 -0.69 -16.62
N GLN A 21 -4.20 -0.88 -16.89
CA GLN A 21 -5.02 0.02 -17.70
C GLN A 21 -5.22 1.38 -17.03
N ALA A 22 -5.52 1.42 -15.72
CA ALA A 22 -5.68 2.66 -14.97
C ALA A 22 -4.38 3.47 -14.95
N VAL A 23 -3.26 2.81 -14.73
CA VAL A 23 -1.93 3.43 -14.73
C VAL A 23 -1.59 3.99 -16.11
N TYR A 24 -1.84 3.22 -17.17
CA TYR A 24 -1.64 3.67 -18.54
C TYR A 24 -2.42 4.96 -18.82
N ARG A 25 -3.72 5.00 -18.52
CA ARG A 25 -4.55 6.21 -18.73
C ARG A 25 -3.99 7.43 -17.99
N ARG A 26 -3.48 7.22 -16.78
CA ARG A 26 -2.90 8.29 -15.96
C ARG A 26 -1.59 8.80 -16.54
N LEU A 27 -0.66 7.91 -16.88
CA LEU A 27 0.63 8.30 -17.49
C LEU A 27 0.44 8.90 -18.88
N ALA A 28 -0.53 8.41 -19.65
CA ALA A 28 -0.90 8.96 -20.95
C ALA A 28 -1.39 10.42 -20.83
N ARG A 29 -2.26 10.72 -19.85
CA ARG A 29 -2.67 12.11 -19.59
C ARG A 29 -1.49 13.00 -19.15
N LYS A 30 -0.56 12.46 -18.37
CA LYS A 30 0.60 13.20 -17.85
C LYS A 30 1.63 13.56 -18.91
N TYR A 31 1.83 12.69 -19.90
CA TYR A 31 2.84 12.87 -20.94
C TYR A 31 2.25 13.20 -22.32
N HIS A 32 0.96 13.56 -22.39
CA HIS A 32 0.30 13.87 -23.66
C HIS A 32 0.93 15.11 -24.31
N PRO A 33 1.17 15.14 -25.63
CA PRO A 33 1.70 16.33 -26.30
C PRO A 33 0.81 17.56 -26.09
N ASP A 34 -0.51 17.37 -26.04
CA ASP A 34 -1.49 18.46 -25.84
C ASP A 34 -1.40 19.14 -24.47
N THR A 35 -0.71 18.56 -23.47
CA THR A 35 -0.47 19.21 -22.17
C THR A 35 0.80 20.06 -22.16
N GLY A 36 1.38 20.38 -23.32
CA GLY A 36 2.57 21.22 -23.44
C GLY A 36 3.89 20.47 -23.21
N GLY A 37 3.93 19.19 -23.56
CA GLY A 37 5.09 18.32 -23.32
C GLY A 37 6.32 18.67 -24.17
N ASP A 38 7.49 18.68 -23.55
CA ASP A 38 8.80 18.77 -24.22
C ASP A 38 9.20 17.45 -24.91
N LYS A 39 10.35 17.42 -25.60
CA LYS A 39 10.89 16.19 -26.22
C LYS A 39 10.99 15.02 -25.23
N ALA A 40 11.32 15.30 -23.97
CA ALA A 40 11.41 14.28 -22.92
C ALA A 40 10.04 13.66 -22.58
N SER A 41 8.96 14.45 -22.63
CA SER A 41 7.59 13.97 -22.44
C SER A 41 7.14 13.07 -23.59
N ALA A 42 7.49 13.42 -24.83
CA ALA A 42 7.22 12.57 -26.00
C ALA A 42 7.95 11.21 -25.92
N GLU A 43 9.21 11.19 -25.47
CA GLU A 43 9.96 9.95 -25.25
C GLU A 43 9.34 9.10 -24.13
N LYS A 44 8.92 9.71 -23.02
CA LYS A 44 8.22 9.01 -21.93
C LYS A 44 6.89 8.43 -22.40
N MET A 45 6.10 9.20 -23.16
CA MET A 45 4.85 8.72 -23.75
C MET A 45 5.08 7.50 -24.65
N LYS A 46 6.13 7.53 -25.49
CA LYS A 46 6.49 6.41 -26.35
C LYS A 46 6.78 5.14 -25.53
N LEU A 47 7.55 5.28 -24.45
CA LEU A 47 7.84 4.16 -23.54
C LEU A 47 6.59 3.64 -22.84
N VAL A 48 5.69 4.53 -22.39
CA VAL A 48 4.42 4.17 -21.74
C VAL A 48 3.51 3.40 -22.69
N ASN A 49 3.39 3.84 -23.95
CA ASN A 49 2.62 3.15 -24.99
C ASN A 49 3.22 1.78 -25.32
N GLU A 50 4.55 1.69 -25.46
CA GLU A 50 5.26 0.43 -25.71
C GLU A 50 5.04 -0.57 -24.55
N ALA A 51 5.16 -0.10 -23.32
CA ALA A 51 4.94 -0.92 -22.13
C ALA A 51 3.48 -1.40 -22.03
N TYR A 52 2.50 -0.52 -22.28
CA TYR A 52 1.10 -0.90 -22.25
C TYR A 52 0.72 -1.87 -23.37
N ALA A 53 1.25 -1.69 -24.59
CA ALA A 53 1.00 -2.61 -25.70
C ALA A 53 1.44 -4.05 -25.38
N VAL A 54 2.51 -4.20 -24.59
CA VAL A 54 3.01 -5.52 -24.17
C VAL A 54 2.28 -6.06 -22.93
N LEU A 55 2.00 -5.21 -21.94
CA LEU A 55 1.47 -5.64 -20.64
C LEU A 55 -0.07 -5.74 -20.57
N SER A 56 -0.80 -5.11 -21.50
CA SER A 56 -2.27 -5.12 -21.51
C SER A 56 -2.89 -6.42 -22.03
N ASP A 57 -2.21 -7.09 -22.97
CA ASP A 57 -2.64 -8.37 -23.52
C ASP A 57 -2.02 -9.54 -22.74
N PRO A 58 -2.82 -10.49 -22.21
CA PRO A 58 -2.32 -11.62 -21.43
C PRO A 58 -1.27 -12.47 -22.16
N ALA A 59 -1.42 -12.69 -23.47
CA ALA A 59 -0.51 -13.52 -24.24
C ALA A 59 0.85 -12.81 -24.46
N SER A 60 0.80 -11.52 -24.80
CA SER A 60 1.96 -10.64 -24.98
C SER A 60 2.73 -10.47 -23.67
N ARG A 61 2.01 -10.26 -22.56
CA ARG A 61 2.59 -10.19 -21.22
C ARG A 61 3.29 -11.49 -20.83
N ALA A 62 2.64 -12.64 -21.04
CA ALA A 62 3.24 -13.94 -20.75
C ALA A 62 4.50 -14.20 -21.60
N LYS A 63 4.50 -13.78 -22.87
CA LYS A 63 5.69 -13.87 -23.74
C LYS A 63 6.82 -12.98 -23.20
N TYR A 64 6.52 -11.72 -22.88
CA TYR A 64 7.48 -10.79 -22.30
C TYR A 64 8.06 -11.29 -20.98
N ASP A 65 7.23 -11.86 -20.09
CA ASP A 65 7.67 -12.43 -18.81
C ASP A 65 8.64 -13.60 -19.00
N ARG A 66 8.47 -14.42 -20.05
CA ARG A 66 9.42 -15.48 -20.42
C ARG A 66 10.73 -14.91 -20.97
N GLU A 67 10.66 -13.88 -21.81
CA GLU A 67 11.81 -13.29 -22.51
C GLU A 67 12.70 -12.40 -21.64
N ARG A 68 12.13 -11.71 -20.64
CA ARG A 68 12.92 -10.79 -19.79
C ARG A 68 13.94 -11.52 -18.91
N GLY A 69 13.89 -12.86 -18.84
CA GLY A 69 14.74 -13.69 -18.01
C GLY A 69 14.55 -13.43 -16.50
N PRO A 70 15.18 -14.21 -15.61
CA PRO A 70 15.18 -13.93 -14.19
C PRO A 70 16.01 -12.67 -13.94
N SER A 71 15.37 -11.51 -13.98
CA SER A 71 15.94 -10.23 -13.61
C SER A 71 16.19 -10.16 -12.10
N GLY A 72 17.04 -11.01 -11.51
CA GLY A 72 17.35 -11.04 -10.06
C GLY A 72 16.19 -11.30 -9.10
N GLU A 73 14.95 -11.20 -9.59
CA GLU A 73 13.71 -11.60 -8.97
C GLU A 73 13.35 -12.91 -9.68
N ARG A 74 13.67 -14.05 -9.06
CA ARG A 74 13.09 -15.33 -9.50
C ARG A 74 11.60 -15.06 -9.74
N SER A 75 11.11 -15.47 -10.91
CA SER A 75 9.77 -16.01 -11.03
C SER A 75 9.70 -17.20 -10.06
N VAL A 76 9.56 -16.90 -8.78
CA VAL A 76 9.08 -17.85 -7.79
C VAL A 76 7.75 -18.29 -8.37
N ALA A 77 7.66 -19.55 -8.79
CA ALA A 77 6.46 -20.18 -9.33
C ALA A 77 5.25 -19.51 -8.71
N ARG A 78 4.54 -18.67 -9.50
CA ARG A 78 3.56 -17.65 -9.08
C ARG A 78 3.17 -17.87 -7.62
N ALA A 79 3.95 -17.30 -6.69
CA ALA A 79 3.89 -17.70 -5.29
C ALA A 79 2.41 -17.74 -4.89
N SER A 80 1.93 -18.93 -4.53
CA SER A 80 0.49 -19.14 -4.41
C SER A 80 -0.02 -18.18 -3.35
N LYS A 81 -0.93 -17.29 -3.74
CA LYS A 81 -1.59 -16.35 -2.83
C LYS A 81 -2.86 -17.04 -2.35
N THR A 82 -2.89 -17.38 -1.07
CA THR A 82 -4.08 -17.94 -0.43
C THR A 82 -4.73 -16.83 0.38
N LEU A 83 -6.01 -16.52 0.11
CA LEU A 83 -6.76 -15.59 0.95
C LEU A 83 -6.93 -16.22 2.33
N VAL A 84 -6.33 -15.60 3.35
CA VAL A 84 -6.36 -16.13 4.73
C VAL A 84 -7.25 -15.31 5.66
N TRP A 85 -7.54 -14.06 5.29
CA TRP A 85 -8.45 -13.21 6.04
C TRP A 85 -8.99 -12.07 5.18
N GLN A 86 -10.27 -11.74 5.36
CA GLN A 86 -10.97 -10.64 4.69
C GLN A 86 -12.06 -10.07 5.59
N ASP A 87 -12.27 -8.77 5.49
CA ASP A 87 -13.37 -8.05 6.14
C ASP A 87 -13.78 -6.81 5.32
N ASP A 88 -15.09 -6.54 5.23
CA ASP A 88 -15.61 -5.33 4.59
C ASP A 88 -15.44 -4.08 5.48
N LEU A 89 -15.23 -4.29 6.78
CA LEU A 89 -15.07 -3.33 7.88
C LEU A 89 -16.29 -2.47 8.21
N HIS A 90 -17.22 -2.29 7.29
CA HIS A 90 -18.39 -1.46 7.49
C HIS A 90 -19.58 -2.21 8.12
N THR A 91 -19.46 -3.52 8.32
CA THR A 91 -20.38 -4.31 9.15
C THR A 91 -19.72 -4.75 10.45
N LYS A 92 -20.52 -5.28 11.39
CA LYS A 92 -20.02 -5.95 12.60
C LYS A 92 -19.94 -7.48 12.43
N ALA A 93 -20.14 -7.99 11.21
CA ALA A 93 -20.32 -9.42 10.97
C ALA A 93 -19.12 -10.27 11.40
N SER A 94 -17.91 -9.75 11.21
CA SER A 94 -16.66 -10.39 11.63
C SER A 94 -16.34 -10.27 13.13
N GLY A 95 -17.02 -9.36 13.83
CA GLY A 95 -16.62 -8.93 15.19
C GLY A 95 -15.34 -8.09 15.24
N TRP A 96 -14.77 -7.67 14.10
CA TRP A 96 -13.52 -6.93 14.00
C TRP A 96 -13.72 -5.45 13.56
N PRO A 97 -12.90 -4.51 14.06
CA PRO A 97 -12.08 -4.66 15.26
C PRO A 97 -12.98 -4.88 16.47
N PRO A 98 -12.50 -5.61 17.49
CA PRO A 98 -13.22 -5.71 18.75
C PRO A 98 -13.41 -4.30 19.33
N PRO A 99 -14.43 -4.08 20.18
CA PRO A 99 -14.58 -2.81 20.89
C PRO A 99 -13.25 -2.39 21.50
N SER A 100 -12.82 -1.17 21.19
CA SER A 100 -11.58 -0.65 21.72
C SER A 100 -11.67 -0.55 23.24
N LYS A 101 -10.65 -1.03 23.95
CA LYS A 101 -10.45 -0.72 25.38
C LYS A 101 -9.69 0.59 25.57
N ASP A 102 -9.18 1.15 24.48
CA ASP A 102 -8.49 2.43 24.44
C ASP A 102 -9.54 3.53 24.44
N GLU A 103 -9.65 4.25 25.56
CA GLU A 103 -10.57 5.38 25.75
C GLU A 103 -10.22 6.56 24.83
N ASP A 104 -8.98 6.62 24.37
CA ASP A 104 -8.49 7.62 23.42
C ASP A 104 -8.79 7.21 21.95
N CYS A 105 -9.56 6.15 21.74
CA CYS A 105 -9.92 5.63 20.42
C CYS A 105 -11.43 5.47 20.23
N GLU A 106 -11.94 6.07 19.15
CA GLU A 106 -13.33 5.96 18.74
C GLU A 106 -13.48 5.12 17.48
N LEU A 107 -14.50 4.26 17.46
CA LEU A 107 -14.83 3.39 16.32
C LEU A 107 -16.25 3.67 15.83
N ASP A 108 -16.39 4.05 14.56
CA ASP A 108 -17.69 4.28 13.90
C ASP A 108 -17.77 3.48 12.59
N ARG A 109 -18.97 3.03 12.19
CA ARG A 109 -19.18 2.26 10.96
C ARG A 109 -20.14 2.92 9.95
N ARG A 110 -20.47 4.20 10.16
CA ARG A 110 -21.40 4.92 9.28
C ARG A 110 -20.81 5.16 7.89
N GLY A 111 -21.68 5.22 6.89
CA GLY A 111 -21.33 5.59 5.52
C GLY A 111 -20.57 4.52 4.74
N GLY A 112 -20.60 3.25 5.16
CA GLY A 112 -19.93 2.16 4.43
C GLY A 112 -18.43 2.08 4.68
N PHE A 113 -17.93 2.62 5.79
CA PHE A 113 -16.53 2.55 6.22
C PHE A 113 -16.44 2.29 7.71
N LEU A 114 -15.38 1.62 8.14
CA LEU A 114 -14.89 1.72 9.52
C LEU A 114 -14.09 3.01 9.66
N THR A 115 -14.55 3.92 10.51
CA THR A 115 -13.77 5.08 10.95
C THR A 115 -13.05 4.72 12.25
N ILE A 116 -11.73 4.84 12.25
CA ILE A 116 -10.91 4.80 13.46
C ILE A 116 -10.53 6.24 13.77
N GLY A 117 -10.92 6.73 14.94
CA GLY A 117 -10.59 8.04 15.46
C GLY A 117 -9.62 7.94 16.64
N VAL A 118 -8.71 8.90 16.74
CA VAL A 118 -7.85 9.12 17.88
C VAL A 118 -8.21 10.47 18.49
N THR A 119 -8.59 10.45 19.77
CA THR A 119 -9.01 11.64 20.52
C THR A 119 -7.86 12.31 21.26
N ARG A 120 -6.76 11.59 21.50
CA ARG A 120 -5.62 12.12 22.24
C ARG A 120 -4.48 12.60 21.32
N PRO A 121 -3.88 13.77 21.60
CA PRO A 121 -2.66 14.21 20.92
C PRO A 121 -1.47 13.26 21.16
N ASN A 122 -0.59 13.14 20.17
CA ASN A 122 0.60 12.27 20.24
C ASN A 122 0.26 10.79 20.52
N TRP A 123 -0.91 10.36 20.06
CA TRP A 123 -1.41 9.01 20.27
C TRP A 123 -1.58 8.26 18.95
N MET A 124 -1.48 6.94 19.03
CA MET A 124 -1.64 6.04 17.89
C MET A 124 -2.49 4.84 18.31
N SER A 125 -3.65 4.70 17.67
CA SER A 125 -4.48 3.50 17.81
C SER A 125 -4.10 2.48 16.75
N VAL A 126 -3.98 1.22 17.14
CA VAL A 126 -3.64 0.10 16.25
C VAL A 126 -4.62 -1.05 16.48
N HIS A 127 -5.21 -1.55 15.41
CA HIS A 127 -6.09 -2.70 15.42
C HIS A 127 -5.54 -3.79 14.50
N ASP A 128 -5.20 -4.95 15.08
CA ASP A 128 -4.57 -6.07 14.38
C ASP A 128 -5.60 -7.10 13.91
N ALA A 129 -5.47 -7.58 12.68
CA ALA A 129 -6.17 -8.76 12.20
C ALA A 129 -5.63 -10.05 12.85
N PRO A 130 -6.45 -11.12 12.97
CA PRO A 130 -6.06 -12.35 13.65
C PRO A 130 -4.79 -13.07 13.12
N PRO A 131 -4.57 -13.21 11.79
CA PRO A 131 -3.46 -14.01 11.26
C PRO A 131 -2.08 -13.50 11.66
N LYS A 132 -1.16 -14.43 11.93
CA LYS A 132 0.27 -14.16 12.06
C LYS A 132 0.98 -14.72 10.85
N LEU A 133 1.76 -13.89 10.17
CA LEU A 133 2.37 -14.24 8.88
C LEU A 133 3.79 -13.67 8.81
N SER A 134 4.69 -14.38 8.14
CA SER A 134 6.03 -13.92 7.77
C SER A 134 6.15 -13.55 6.29
N SER A 135 5.21 -14.01 5.46
CA SER A 135 5.15 -13.78 4.01
C SER A 135 3.69 -13.59 3.60
N PHE A 136 3.34 -12.39 3.13
CA PHE A 136 1.95 -12.02 2.86
C PHE A 136 1.82 -10.82 1.93
N GLU A 137 0.62 -10.62 1.40
CA GLU A 137 0.17 -9.38 0.79
C GLU A 137 -1.11 -8.90 1.48
N ALA A 138 -1.11 -7.66 1.94
CA ALA A 138 -2.23 -7.01 2.57
C ALA A 138 -2.69 -5.83 1.72
N LYS A 139 -4.00 -5.72 1.48
CA LYS A 139 -4.62 -4.59 0.77
C LYS A 139 -5.77 -4.04 1.57
N VAL A 140 -5.88 -2.71 1.67
CA VAL A 140 -7.01 -2.03 2.33
C VAL A 140 -7.33 -0.74 1.60
N ARG A 141 -8.62 -0.38 1.51
CA ARG A 141 -9.01 0.98 1.10
C ARG A 141 -8.97 1.89 2.30
N ALA A 142 -8.19 2.97 2.22
CA ALA A 142 -8.01 3.95 3.29
C ALA A 142 -8.26 5.37 2.77
N GLN A 143 -8.87 6.20 3.61
CA GLN A 143 -9.19 7.59 3.33
C GLN A 143 -8.90 8.42 4.57
N ILE A 144 -8.12 9.49 4.43
CA ILE A 144 -7.87 10.46 5.50
C ILE A 144 -8.77 11.68 5.23
N PRO A 145 -9.75 11.96 6.10
CA PRO A 145 -10.64 13.10 5.91
C PRO A 145 -9.92 14.44 5.93
N ARG A 146 -10.44 15.37 5.12
CA ARG A 146 -9.95 16.76 5.06
C ARG A 146 -10.07 17.54 6.38
N THR A 147 -10.83 17.06 7.35
CA THR A 147 -10.93 17.71 8.66
C THR A 147 -9.67 17.50 9.50
N ASN A 148 -8.86 16.49 9.18
CA ASN A 148 -7.62 16.27 9.89
C ASN A 148 -6.56 17.29 9.47
N GLY A 149 -5.71 17.65 10.43
CA GLY A 149 -4.54 18.45 10.14
C GLY A 149 -3.45 17.67 9.39
N PRO A 150 -2.37 18.36 8.97
CA PRO A 150 -1.39 17.85 8.01
C PRO A 150 -0.54 16.69 8.55
N GLU A 151 -0.46 16.56 9.87
CA GLU A 151 0.33 15.56 10.58
C GLU A 151 -0.45 14.28 10.90
N ALA A 152 -1.75 14.24 10.59
CA ALA A 152 -2.53 13.02 10.76
C ALA A 152 -2.03 11.92 9.83
N GLU A 153 -1.76 10.76 10.41
CA GLU A 153 -1.26 9.58 9.71
C GLU A 153 -2.24 8.43 9.83
N CYS A 154 -2.35 7.64 8.77
CA CYS A 154 -3.01 6.35 8.82
C CYS A 154 -2.29 5.35 7.92
N GLY A 155 -2.65 4.08 8.04
CA GLY A 155 -2.16 3.07 7.10
C GLY A 155 -2.11 1.68 7.71
N LEU A 156 -1.06 0.95 7.36
CA LEU A 156 -0.88 -0.44 7.75
C LEU A 156 0.27 -0.55 8.75
N VAL A 157 0.00 -1.23 9.87
CA VAL A 157 1.04 -1.80 10.74
C VAL A 157 1.18 -3.27 10.39
N PHE A 158 2.39 -3.78 10.30
CA PHE A 158 2.61 -5.16 9.87
C PHE A 158 3.85 -5.80 10.50
N CYS A 159 3.89 -7.13 10.46
CA CYS A 159 4.87 -7.94 11.20
C CYS A 159 4.91 -7.57 12.69
N LYS A 160 3.76 -7.18 13.24
CA LYS A 160 3.65 -6.73 14.64
C LYS A 160 3.74 -7.91 15.59
N ASN A 161 4.69 -7.83 16.51
CA ASN A 161 4.92 -8.79 17.59
C ASN A 161 5.54 -8.07 18.80
N ASN A 162 5.99 -8.82 19.81
CA ASN A 162 6.55 -8.25 21.03
C ASN A 162 7.87 -7.49 20.81
N ALA A 163 8.57 -7.71 19.71
CA ALA A 163 9.80 -7.00 19.38
C ALA A 163 9.54 -5.65 18.70
N GLY A 164 8.34 -5.42 18.17
CA GLY A 164 8.03 -4.22 17.42
C GLY A 164 7.11 -4.47 16.22
N HIS A 165 7.15 -3.54 15.27
CA HIS A 165 6.36 -3.61 14.05
C HIS A 165 6.98 -2.76 12.94
N LEU A 166 6.52 -2.96 11.70
CA LEU A 166 6.73 -2.02 10.61
C LEU A 166 5.46 -1.21 10.36
N LYS A 167 5.62 0.01 9.87
CA LYS A 167 4.54 0.97 9.65
C LYS A 167 4.65 1.57 8.26
N PHE A 168 3.63 1.36 7.43
CA PHE A 168 3.45 2.08 6.17
C PHE A 168 2.47 3.22 6.41
N SER A 169 3.00 4.45 6.53
CA SER A 169 2.23 5.65 6.81
C SER A 169 1.82 6.36 5.53
N LEU A 170 0.57 6.81 5.50
CA LEU A 170 0.02 7.78 4.59
C LEU A 170 -0.39 9.04 5.37
N ARG A 171 -0.14 10.21 4.80
CA ARG A 171 -0.69 11.50 5.20
C ARG A 171 -1.67 12.02 4.15
N ARG A 172 -2.57 12.91 4.57
CA ARG A 172 -3.63 13.47 3.71
C ARG A 172 -3.09 14.16 2.45
N ASN A 173 -1.91 14.77 2.53
CA ASN A 173 -1.29 15.53 1.45
C ASN A 173 -0.53 14.65 0.43
N GLY A 174 -0.75 13.33 0.42
CA GLY A 174 -0.08 12.40 -0.51
C GLY A 174 1.37 12.09 -0.14
N TYR A 175 1.80 12.48 1.06
CA TYR A 175 3.09 12.05 1.61
C TYR A 175 2.96 10.69 2.26
N TYR A 176 3.97 9.86 2.07
CA TYR A 176 4.04 8.53 2.67
C TYR A 176 5.44 8.22 3.15
N SER A 177 5.53 7.29 4.10
CA SER A 177 6.81 6.80 4.64
C SER A 177 6.71 5.32 5.01
N LEU A 178 7.88 4.71 5.21
CA LEU A 178 7.99 3.36 5.73
C LEU A 178 8.97 3.38 6.90
N SER A 179 8.53 2.92 8.07
CA SER A 179 9.37 2.86 9.26
C SER A 179 9.30 1.52 9.97
N VAL A 180 10.30 1.29 10.82
CA VAL A 180 10.37 0.15 11.74
C VAL A 180 10.42 0.68 13.16
N HIS A 181 9.58 0.12 14.01
CA HIS A 181 9.48 0.43 15.43
C HIS A 181 10.01 -0.74 16.24
N SER A 182 10.91 -0.45 17.18
CA SER A 182 11.43 -1.41 18.15
C SER A 182 11.39 -0.78 19.54
N GLY A 183 10.44 -1.23 20.37
CA GLY A 183 10.09 -0.52 21.61
C GLY A 183 9.68 0.93 21.32
N ALA A 184 10.32 1.88 22.01
CA ALA A 184 10.08 3.32 21.84
C ALA A 184 10.85 3.95 20.66
N ARG A 185 11.69 3.19 19.94
CA ARG A 185 12.52 3.73 18.86
C ARG A 185 11.85 3.52 17.51
N GLU A 186 11.70 4.60 16.76
CA GLU A 186 11.33 4.58 15.35
C GLU A 186 12.56 4.82 14.49
N ARG A 187 12.75 4.01 13.44
CA ARG A 187 13.72 4.24 12.39
C ARG A 187 13.01 4.23 11.04
N ARG A 188 13.15 5.31 10.27
CA ARG A 188 12.61 5.36 8.91
C ARG A 188 13.48 4.55 7.96
N LEU A 189 12.84 3.62 7.26
CA LEU A 189 13.41 2.90 6.13
C LEU A 189 13.25 3.71 4.84
N LEU A 190 12.23 4.57 4.81
CA LEU A 190 11.94 5.53 3.78
C LEU A 190 11.42 6.80 4.45
N GLU A 191 12.11 7.92 4.22
CA GLU A 191 11.66 9.24 4.68
C GLU A 191 10.33 9.63 4.02
N PHE A 192 9.63 10.60 4.62
CA PHE A 192 8.40 11.12 4.03
C PHE A 192 8.68 11.69 2.64
N GLN A 193 7.99 11.15 1.65
CA GLN A 193 8.08 11.59 0.27
C GLN A 193 6.70 11.73 -0.34
N PHE A 194 6.55 12.72 -1.21
CA PHE A 194 5.31 13.00 -1.90
C PHE A 194 5.13 12.06 -3.09
N SER A 195 3.90 11.62 -3.34
CA SER A 195 3.53 11.02 -4.61
C SER A 195 2.22 11.60 -5.12
N ASP A 196 2.17 11.90 -6.41
CA ASP A 196 0.92 12.23 -7.08
C ASP A 196 -0.01 11.01 -7.19
N LEU A 197 0.49 9.78 -6.95
CA LEU A 197 -0.24 8.51 -7.13
C LEU A 197 -1.44 8.34 -6.18
N PHE A 198 -1.50 9.14 -5.12
CA PHE A 198 -2.63 9.20 -4.21
C PHE A 198 -3.81 9.96 -4.84
N ASN A 199 -5.02 9.48 -4.57
CA ASN A 199 -6.24 10.14 -4.96
C ASN A 199 -6.43 11.41 -4.11
N ALA A 200 -6.93 12.47 -4.75
CA ALA A 200 -7.22 13.75 -4.11
C ALA A 200 -8.57 13.73 -3.38
N ASP A 201 -8.90 14.83 -2.70
CA ASP A 201 -10.28 15.24 -2.44
C ASP A 201 -11.15 14.24 -1.67
N ASN A 202 -10.59 13.59 -0.65
CA ASN A 202 -11.28 12.57 0.15
C ASN A 202 -11.61 11.29 -0.62
N GLU A 203 -11.09 11.05 -1.82
CA GLU A 203 -11.26 9.75 -2.47
C GLU A 203 -10.41 8.68 -1.77
N PRO A 204 -10.95 7.47 -1.53
CA PRO A 204 -10.20 6.41 -0.87
C PRO A 204 -9.05 5.91 -1.75
N ASN A 205 -7.95 5.56 -1.11
CA ASN A 205 -6.75 4.99 -1.71
C ASN A 205 -6.64 3.51 -1.37
N VAL A 206 -6.34 2.66 -2.35
CA VAL A 206 -6.05 1.25 -2.09
C VAL A 206 -4.58 1.13 -1.68
N LEU A 207 -4.31 1.00 -0.40
CA LEU A 207 -2.97 0.75 0.13
C LEU A 207 -2.62 -0.73 -0.04
N MET A 208 -1.36 -1.01 -0.38
CA MET A 208 -0.84 -2.37 -0.49
C MET A 208 0.52 -2.47 0.23
N VAL A 209 0.68 -3.53 1.03
CA VAL A 209 1.97 -3.97 1.56
C VAL A 209 2.16 -5.44 1.17
N LYS A 210 3.32 -5.76 0.60
CA LYS A 210 3.72 -7.13 0.29
C LYS A 210 5.07 -7.43 0.93
N VAL A 211 5.11 -8.48 1.74
CA VAL A 211 6.28 -8.94 2.47
C VAL A 211 6.63 -10.33 1.97
N VAL A 212 7.85 -10.50 1.48
CA VAL A 212 8.37 -11.79 1.02
C VAL A 212 9.84 -11.90 1.39
N GLY A 213 10.16 -12.78 2.35
CA GLY A 213 11.50 -12.87 2.93
C GLY A 213 11.93 -11.55 3.57
N SER A 214 13.09 -11.03 3.15
CA SER A 214 13.64 -9.73 3.55
C SER A 214 13.10 -8.54 2.76
N ARG A 215 12.27 -8.77 1.73
CA ARG A 215 11.83 -7.72 0.82
C ARG A 215 10.42 -7.24 1.15
N ILE A 216 10.29 -5.93 1.25
CA ILE A 216 9.02 -5.24 1.48
C ILE A 216 8.71 -4.37 0.27
N LYS A 217 7.54 -4.56 -0.32
CA LYS A 217 6.99 -3.70 -1.37
C LYS A 217 5.78 -2.97 -0.80
N ILE A 218 5.73 -1.66 -1.01
CA ILE A 218 4.57 -0.83 -0.66
C ILE A 218 4.01 -0.21 -1.94
N GLY A 219 2.69 -0.07 -2.00
CA GLY A 219 2.01 0.45 -3.16
C GLY A 219 0.72 1.18 -2.80
N VAL A 220 0.24 1.96 -3.77
CA VAL A 220 -1.04 2.65 -3.68
C VAL A 220 -1.76 2.61 -5.02
N ASN A 221 -3.07 2.37 -4.99
CA ASN A 221 -3.93 2.36 -6.19
C ASN A 221 -3.40 1.43 -7.30
N GLY A 222 -2.74 0.33 -6.90
CA GLY A 222 -2.11 -0.63 -7.80
C GLY A 222 -0.72 -0.24 -8.33
N HIS A 223 -0.24 0.95 -8.02
CA HIS A 223 1.12 1.39 -8.34
C HIS A 223 2.11 0.98 -7.25
N LEU A 224 3.33 0.63 -7.66
CA LEU A 224 4.43 0.40 -6.74
C LEU A 224 5.01 1.75 -6.30
N LEU A 225 5.04 2.01 -5.00
CA LEU A 225 5.65 3.20 -4.42
C LEU A 225 7.13 2.98 -4.10
N ALA A 226 7.45 1.87 -3.42
CA ALA A 226 8.82 1.52 -3.06
C ALA A 226 9.00 0.02 -2.87
N SER A 227 10.24 -0.44 -3.04
CA SER A 227 10.69 -1.78 -2.72
C SER A 227 11.95 -1.66 -1.87
N VAL A 228 11.91 -2.14 -0.63
CA VAL A 228 12.96 -1.99 0.37
C VAL A 228 13.42 -3.35 0.86
N GLU A 229 14.74 -3.51 1.03
CA GLU A 229 15.34 -4.68 1.66
C GLU A 229 15.55 -4.41 3.15
N VAL A 230 15.14 -5.35 4.01
CA VAL A 230 15.40 -5.30 5.45
C VAL A 230 16.15 -6.56 5.89
N GLY A 231 16.93 -6.47 6.97
CA GLY A 231 17.80 -7.58 7.38
C GLY A 231 17.06 -8.89 7.67
N SER A 232 15.95 -8.83 8.40
CA SER A 232 15.03 -9.96 8.56
C SER A 232 13.63 -9.46 8.87
N VAL A 233 12.62 -10.17 8.38
CA VAL A 233 11.22 -9.95 8.75
C VAL A 233 10.78 -11.09 9.64
N ARG A 234 10.19 -10.75 10.79
CA ARG A 234 9.66 -11.72 11.75
C ARG A 234 8.19 -11.95 11.48
N GLU A 235 7.73 -13.14 11.84
CA GLU A 235 6.30 -13.42 11.87
C GLU A 235 5.59 -12.41 12.80
N GLY A 236 4.45 -11.90 12.35
CA GLY A 236 3.63 -11.01 13.16
C GLY A 236 2.28 -10.74 12.53
N ARG A 237 1.49 -9.92 13.22
CA ARG A 237 0.16 -9.52 12.74
C ARG A 237 0.24 -8.36 11.77
N VAL A 238 -0.82 -8.23 10.97
CA VAL A 238 -1.09 -7.08 10.11
C VAL A 238 -2.31 -6.37 10.66
N GLY A 239 -2.30 -5.05 10.68
CA GLY A 239 -3.33 -4.23 11.27
C GLY A 239 -3.43 -2.86 10.63
N LEU A 240 -4.46 -2.13 11.03
CA LEU A 240 -4.70 -0.75 10.63
C LEU A 240 -4.31 0.16 11.78
N PHE A 241 -3.82 1.36 11.45
CA PHE A 241 -3.55 2.37 12.46
C PHE A 241 -4.03 3.75 12.03
N VAL A 242 -4.29 4.57 13.04
CA VAL A 242 -4.47 6.01 12.93
C VAL A 242 -3.62 6.66 14.01
N ALA A 243 -2.89 7.71 13.66
CA ALA A 243 -2.05 8.45 14.58
C ALA A 243 -2.24 9.95 14.43
N SER A 244 -2.12 10.66 15.54
CA SER A 244 -1.93 12.10 15.58
C SER A 244 -0.59 12.40 16.24
N SER A 245 0.26 13.18 15.58
CA SER A 245 1.56 13.65 16.10
C SER A 245 1.57 15.15 16.43
N ALA A 246 0.41 15.83 16.35
CA ALA A 246 0.29 17.24 16.68
C ALA A 246 -0.47 17.42 18.01
N ALA A 247 0.00 18.37 18.82
CA ALA A 247 -0.45 18.60 20.19
C ALA A 247 -1.95 18.97 20.33
N ASP A 248 -2.58 19.49 19.27
CA ASP A 248 -3.96 20.00 19.32
C ASP A 248 -4.87 19.41 18.22
N GLN A 249 -4.49 18.28 17.62
CA GLN A 249 -5.22 17.74 16.47
C GLN A 249 -5.77 16.35 16.72
N PHE A 250 -7.08 16.23 16.59
CA PHE A 250 -7.76 14.97 16.39
C PHE A 250 -7.42 14.40 15.01
N ALA A 251 -7.28 13.08 14.92
CA ALA A 251 -7.07 12.38 13.67
C ALA A 251 -8.07 11.23 13.54
N ASN A 252 -8.73 11.14 12.39
CA ASN A 252 -9.49 9.94 12.04
C ASN A 252 -9.14 9.44 10.63
N ALA A 253 -9.35 8.17 10.37
CA ALA A 253 -9.27 7.64 9.01
C ALA A 253 -10.35 6.61 8.79
N LYS A 254 -10.82 6.54 7.55
CA LYS A 254 -11.86 5.63 7.10
C LYS A 254 -11.25 4.48 6.33
N PHE A 255 -11.67 3.28 6.65
CA PHE A 255 -11.18 2.04 6.07
C PHE A 255 -12.31 1.16 5.58
N ARG A 256 -12.06 0.39 4.53
CA ARG A 256 -12.94 -0.68 4.06
C ARG A 256 -12.16 -1.71 3.24
N ASP A 257 -12.79 -2.84 2.95
CA ASP A 257 -12.27 -3.86 2.04
C ASP A 257 -10.83 -4.31 2.42
N PHE A 258 -10.63 -4.77 3.66
CA PHE A 258 -9.32 -5.21 4.13
C PHE A 258 -9.14 -6.70 3.85
N THR A 259 -8.10 -7.04 3.08
CA THR A 259 -7.76 -8.41 2.69
C THR A 259 -6.31 -8.73 3.02
N ILE A 260 -6.06 -9.97 3.43
CA ILE A 260 -4.73 -10.50 3.69
C ILE A 260 -4.61 -11.85 2.98
N TYR A 261 -3.59 -11.94 2.14
CA TYR A 261 -3.21 -13.15 1.43
C TYR A 261 -1.90 -13.68 2.02
N ALA A 262 -1.85 -14.95 2.41
CA ALA A 262 -0.59 -15.63 2.68
C ALA A 262 0.11 -15.94 1.36
N ILE A 263 1.43 -15.80 1.33
CA ILE A 263 2.25 -16.09 0.15
C ILE A 263 3.10 -17.33 0.46
N GLU A 264 2.75 -18.46 -0.17
CA GLU A 264 3.47 -19.73 -0.03
C GLU A 264 4.67 -19.82 -0.99
N GLY A 265 5.75 -20.48 -0.56
CA GLY A 265 6.92 -20.75 -1.41
C GLY A 265 8.23 -20.07 -1.00
N HIS A 266 8.26 -19.40 0.16
CA HIS A 266 9.50 -18.86 0.75
C HIS A 266 9.73 -19.49 2.13
N LYS A 267 10.33 -20.68 2.14
CA LYS A 267 11.03 -21.26 3.30
C LYS A 267 12.52 -21.01 3.15
#